data_AF-M5SAH1-F1
#
_entry.id   AF-M5SAH1-F1
#
_cell.length_a   1.000
_cell.length_b   1.000
_cell.length_c   1.000
_cell.angle_alpha   90.00
_cell.angle_beta   90.00
_cell.angle_gamma   90.00
#
_symmetry.space_group_name_H-M   'P 1'
#
loop_
_entity.id
_entity.type
_entity.pdbx_description
1 polymer ?
#
loop_
_entity_poly.entity_id
_entity_poly.type
_entity_poly.pdbx_seq_one_letter_code
_entity_poly.pdbx_strand_id
1 'polypeptide(L)'
;MSVMISIAPTSDDTWIIRNAVYRWLVNRVADVHPDRTDVVEQLTICGYNGGISLEHYLEESRDLSLRIADSLLATIEHILTHAVPLTDDAGRPWPELQQQVYDSLGELRDILSRFPMETQP
;
A
#
# COMPACT_ATOMS: atom_id res chain seq x y z
N MET A 1 -10.10 12.55 -5.93
CA MET A 1 -10.55 11.55 -4.94
C MET A 1 -9.32 10.89 -4.33
N SER A 2 -9.29 10.74 -3.01
CA SER A 2 -8.20 10.14 -2.24
C SER A 2 -8.59 8.74 -1.73
N VAL A 3 -7.59 7.95 -1.36
CA VAL A 3 -7.73 6.62 -0.76
C VAL A 3 -6.96 6.61 0.56
N MET A 4 -7.49 5.89 1.54
CA MET A 4 -6.91 5.76 2.88
C MET A 4 -6.33 4.35 3.12
N ILE A 5 -5.19 4.25 3.79
CA ILE A 5 -4.69 3.01 4.40
C ILE A 5 -4.44 3.34 5.87
N SER A 6 -5.05 2.61 6.79
CA SER A 6 -4.79 2.80 8.23
C SER A 6 -4.48 1.50 8.95
N ILE A 7 -3.69 1.59 10.02
CA ILE A 7 -3.40 0.47 10.93
C ILE A 7 -4.10 0.60 12.28
N ALA A 8 -4.70 1.75 12.57
CA ALA A 8 -5.43 2.09 13.79
C ALA A 8 -6.38 3.28 13.50
N PRO A 9 -7.31 3.66 14.39
CA PRO A 9 -8.27 4.74 14.16
C PRO A 9 -7.67 6.14 14.44
N THR A 10 -6.34 6.26 14.53
CA THR A 10 -5.64 7.52 14.80
C THR A 10 -5.15 8.17 13.50
N SER A 11 -5.03 9.50 13.49
CA SER A 11 -4.48 10.22 12.32
C SER A 11 -3.04 9.84 12.02
N ASP A 12 -2.25 9.54 13.05
CA ASP A 12 -0.82 9.25 12.95
C ASP A 12 -0.56 7.86 12.34
N ASP A 13 -1.58 7.01 12.35
CA ASP A 13 -1.58 5.65 11.82
C ASP A 13 -2.37 5.54 10.52
N THR A 14 -2.65 6.68 9.88
CA THR A 14 -3.46 6.79 8.68
C THR A 14 -2.67 7.46 7.57
N TRP A 15 -2.53 6.76 6.45
CA TRP A 15 -1.96 7.27 5.21
C TRP A 15 -3.06 7.61 4.21
N ILE A 16 -3.00 8.81 3.62
CA ILE A 16 -4.00 9.28 2.65
C ILE A 16 -3.28 9.73 1.39
N ILE A 17 -3.67 9.16 0.25
CA ILE A 17 -3.04 9.44 -1.04
C ILE A 17 -4.06 9.69 -2.15
N ARG A 18 -3.63 10.30 -3.24
CA ARG A 18 -4.44 10.41 -4.47
C ARG A 18 -4.72 9.02 -5.05
N ASN A 19 -5.95 8.79 -5.50
CA ASN A 19 -6.37 7.50 -6.07
C ASN A 19 -5.47 7.02 -7.22
N ALA A 20 -4.99 7.92 -8.10
CA ALA A 20 -4.06 7.53 -9.17
C ALA A 20 -2.74 6.92 -8.65
N VAL A 21 -2.18 7.47 -7.57
CA VAL A 21 -0.95 6.95 -6.95
C VAL A 21 -1.24 5.63 -6.22
N TYR A 22 -2.41 5.52 -5.57
CA TYR A 22 -2.85 4.26 -4.97
C TYR A 22 -2.95 3.14 -6.01
N ARG A 23 -3.60 3.38 -7.16
CA ARG A 23 -3.67 2.40 -8.25
C ARG A 23 -2.31 2.02 -8.79
N TRP A 24 -1.42 3.00 -8.96
CA TRP A 24 -0.05 2.73 -9.35
C TRP A 24 0.65 1.82 -8.33
N LEU A 25 0.50 2.08 -7.02
CA LEU A 25 1.03 1.23 -5.96
C LEU A 25 0.46 -0.20 -6.02
N VAL A 26 -0.86 -0.36 -6.18
CA VAL A 26 -1.48 -1.69 -6.33
C VAL A 26 -0.95 -2.43 -7.55
N ASN A 27 -0.72 -1.73 -8.67
CA ASN A 27 -0.08 -2.34 -9.84
C ASN A 27 1.37 -2.76 -9.55
N ARG A 28 2.11 -2.02 -8.70
CA ARG A 28 3.45 -2.45 -8.27
C ARG A 28 3.37 -3.68 -7.36
N VAL A 29 2.37 -3.78 -6.49
CA VAL A 29 2.14 -4.98 -5.66
C VAL A 29 1.91 -6.21 -6.56
N ALA A 30 1.11 -6.08 -7.62
CA ALA A 30 0.87 -7.17 -8.57
C ALA A 30 2.14 -7.60 -9.32
N ASP A 31 3.00 -6.64 -9.69
CA ASP A 31 4.28 -6.92 -10.35
C ASP A 31 5.28 -7.63 -9.42
N VAL A 32 5.36 -7.20 -8.15
CA VAL A 32 6.30 -7.74 -7.15
C VAL A 32 5.82 -9.08 -6.57
N HIS A 33 4.51 -9.25 -6.44
CA HIS A 33 3.87 -10.43 -5.83
C HIS A 33 2.84 -11.07 -6.77
N PRO A 34 3.27 -11.66 -7.90
CA PRO A 34 2.36 -12.23 -8.90
C PRO A 34 1.53 -13.43 -8.39
N ASP A 35 1.97 -14.05 -7.30
CA ASP A 35 1.30 -15.16 -6.62
C ASP A 35 0.27 -14.72 -5.57
N ARG A 36 0.28 -13.44 -5.15
CA ARG A 36 -0.62 -12.89 -4.12
C ARG A 36 -1.84 -12.22 -4.76
N THR A 37 -2.56 -12.94 -5.61
CA THR A 37 -3.69 -12.40 -6.38
C THR A 37 -4.84 -11.91 -5.49
N ASP A 38 -5.07 -12.57 -4.35
CA ASP A 38 -6.10 -12.20 -3.38
C ASP A 38 -5.78 -10.88 -2.65
N VAL A 39 -4.50 -10.61 -2.35
CA VAL A 39 -4.05 -9.32 -1.83
C VAL A 39 -4.31 -8.19 -2.83
N VAL A 40 -3.97 -8.41 -4.10
CA VAL A 40 -4.19 -7.43 -5.18
C VAL A 40 -5.68 -7.16 -5.39
N GLU A 41 -6.50 -8.20 -5.40
CA GLU A 41 -7.96 -8.09 -5.50
C GLU A 41 -8.52 -7.27 -4.33
N GLN A 42 -8.10 -7.57 -3.10
CA GLN A 42 -8.58 -6.88 -1.92
C GLN A 42 -8.18 -5.40 -1.91
N LEU A 43 -6.93 -5.08 -2.25
CA LEU A 43 -6.48 -3.70 -2.39
C LEU A 43 -7.27 -2.95 -3.48
N THR A 44 -7.56 -3.62 -4.60
CA THR A 44 -8.36 -3.05 -5.68
C THR A 44 -9.78 -2.70 -5.20
N ILE A 45 -10.45 -3.63 -4.51
CA ILE A 45 -11.79 -3.42 -3.93
C ILE A 45 -11.76 -2.26 -2.91
N CYS A 46 -10.79 -2.25 -2.01
CA CYS A 46 -10.61 -1.19 -1.02
C CYS A 46 -10.40 0.18 -1.67
N GLY A 47 -9.64 0.27 -2.76
CA GLY A 47 -9.46 1.49 -3.53
C GLY A 47 -10.77 2.08 -4.06
N TYR A 48 -11.72 1.23 -4.48
CA TYR A 48 -13.06 1.66 -4.89
C TYR A 48 -13.95 2.09 -3.71
N ASN A 49 -13.75 1.49 -2.53
CA ASN A 49 -14.48 1.80 -1.31
C ASN A 49 -13.86 2.96 -0.50
N GLY A 50 -12.80 3.59 -0.99
CA GLY A 50 -12.16 4.76 -0.37
C GLY A 50 -11.04 4.43 0.61
N GLY A 51 -10.71 3.15 0.83
CA GLY A 51 -9.57 2.76 1.63
C GLY A 51 -9.67 1.39 2.28
N ILE A 52 -8.66 1.09 3.10
CA ILE A 52 -8.56 -0.11 3.93
C ILE A 52 -8.14 0.27 5.36
N SER A 53 -8.77 -0.35 6.35
CA SER A 53 -8.33 -0.36 7.74
C SER A 53 -7.82 -1.75 8.08
N LEU A 54 -6.51 -1.89 8.26
CA LEU A 54 -5.87 -3.19 8.50
C LEU A 54 -6.26 -3.77 9.87
N GLU A 55 -6.47 -2.91 10.87
CA GLU A 55 -6.98 -3.34 12.18
C GLU A 55 -8.37 -3.98 12.07
N HIS A 56 -9.28 -3.36 11.32
CA HIS A 56 -10.60 -3.95 11.11
C HIS A 56 -10.51 -5.28 10.34
N TYR A 57 -9.62 -5.35 9.35
CA TYR A 57 -9.35 -6.59 8.63
C TYR A 57 -8.73 -7.68 9.52
N LEU A 58 -8.09 -7.36 10.66
CA LEU A 58 -7.62 -8.39 11.59
C LEU A 58 -8.79 -9.18 12.21
N GLU A 59 -9.93 -8.52 12.41
CA GLU A 59 -11.14 -9.14 12.96
C GLU A 59 -11.83 -10.05 11.94
N GLU A 60 -11.84 -9.65 10.66
CA GLU A 60 -12.47 -10.40 9.57
C GLU A 60 -11.58 -11.55 9.06
N SER A 61 -10.29 -11.25 8.82
CA SER A 61 -9.31 -12.19 8.30
C SER A 61 -7.89 -11.74 8.65
N ARG A 62 -7.41 -12.17 9.84
CA ARG A 62 -6.05 -11.90 10.31
C ARG A 62 -4.98 -12.23 9.26
N ASP A 63 -5.06 -13.40 8.64
CA ASP A 63 -4.08 -13.85 7.65
C ASP A 63 -4.01 -12.91 6.45
N LEU A 64 -5.16 -12.52 5.90
CA LEU A 64 -5.21 -11.58 4.77
C LEU A 64 -4.69 -10.20 5.17
N SER A 65 -5.06 -9.70 6.35
CA SER A 65 -4.59 -8.40 6.85
C SER A 65 -3.06 -8.36 6.95
N LEU A 66 -2.46 -9.40 7.54
CA LEU A 66 -1.01 -9.55 7.65
C LEU A 66 -0.34 -9.63 6.27
N ARG A 67 -0.90 -10.43 5.35
CA ARG A 67 -0.36 -10.55 3.98
C ARG A 67 -0.49 -9.26 3.20
N ILE A 68 -1.54 -8.46 3.39
CA ILE A 68 -1.66 -7.13 2.78
C ILE A 68 -0.56 -6.21 3.31
N ALA A 69 -0.40 -6.13 4.64
CA ALA A 69 0.60 -5.27 5.26
C ALA A 69 2.03 -5.65 4.81
N ASP A 70 2.36 -6.95 4.82
CA ASP A 70 3.63 -7.50 4.36
C ASP A 70 3.89 -7.21 2.87
N SER A 71 2.90 -7.44 1.99
CA SER A 71 3.04 -7.18 0.55
C SER A 71 3.26 -5.70 0.26
N LEU A 72 2.52 -4.82 0.94
CA LEU A 72 2.68 -3.37 0.80
C LEU A 72 4.07 -2.95 1.26
N LEU A 73 4.52 -3.43 2.43
CA LEU A 73 5.83 -3.10 2.97
C LEU A 73 6.96 -3.53 2.02
N ALA A 74 6.96 -4.79 1.60
CA ALA A 74 7.95 -5.33 0.67
C ALA A 74 7.95 -4.61 -0.69
N THR A 75 6.77 -4.26 -1.20
CA THR A 75 6.63 -3.50 -2.46
C THR A 75 7.19 -2.08 -2.32
N ILE A 76 6.91 -1.40 -1.20
CA ILE A 76 7.44 -0.05 -0.94
C ILE A 76 8.96 -0.08 -0.85
N GLU A 77 9.51 -1.03 -0.11
CA GLU A 77 10.97 -1.21 -0.02
C GLU A 77 11.59 -1.48 -1.40
N HIS A 78 10.94 -2.31 -2.21
CA HIS A 78 11.38 -2.56 -3.59
C HIS A 78 11.39 -1.27 -4.42
N ILE A 79 10.31 -0.48 -4.38
CA ILE A 79 10.18 0.79 -5.12
C ILE A 79 11.30 1.76 -4.73
N LEU A 80 11.49 1.98 -3.43
CA LEU A 80 12.47 2.94 -2.91
C LEU A 80 13.91 2.48 -3.20
N THR A 81 14.19 1.19 -3.12
CA THR A 81 15.52 0.62 -3.38
C THR A 81 15.91 0.69 -4.86
N HIS A 82 14.97 0.38 -5.75
CA HIS A 82 15.24 0.28 -7.20
C HIS A 82 14.87 1.55 -7.97
N ALA A 83 14.42 2.61 -7.28
CA ALA A 83 13.95 3.84 -7.87
C ALA A 83 12.91 3.62 -9.01
N VAL A 84 11.88 2.81 -8.73
CA VAL A 84 10.82 2.47 -9.70
C VAL A 84 10.05 3.73 -10.15
N PRO A 85 9.98 4.02 -11.47
CA PRO A 85 9.34 5.24 -11.96
C PRO A 85 7.85 5.27 -11.65
N LEU A 86 7.37 6.42 -11.18
CA LEU A 86 5.96 6.72 -11.05
C LEU A 86 5.39 6.90 -12.46
N THR A 87 4.31 6.19 -12.77
CA THR A 87 3.61 6.30 -14.04
C THR A 87 2.12 6.50 -13.84
N ASP A 88 1.46 7.11 -14.83
CA ASP A 88 0.01 7.13 -14.92
C ASP A 88 -0.58 5.76 -15.34
N ASP A 89 -1.91 5.68 -15.43
CA ASP A 89 -2.62 4.46 -15.84
C ASP A 89 -2.30 4.03 -17.28
N ALA A 90 -1.74 4.92 -18.11
CA ALA A 90 -1.30 4.64 -19.48
C ALA A 90 0.20 4.27 -19.55
N GLY A 91 0.88 4.16 -18.41
CA GLY A 91 2.31 3.84 -18.33
C GLY A 91 3.22 5.03 -18.66
N ARG A 92 2.70 6.25 -18.75
CA ARG A 92 3.50 7.45 -19.00
C ARG A 92 4.15 7.92 -17.69
N PRO A 93 5.44 8.27 -17.69
CA PRO A 93 6.12 8.71 -16.49
C PRO A 93 5.53 10.01 -15.95
N TRP A 94 5.50 10.15 -14.62
CA TRP A 94 5.00 11.32 -13.93
C TRP A 94 6.08 11.96 -13.02
N PRO A 95 7.18 12.46 -13.60
CA PRO A 95 8.39 12.81 -12.87
C PRO A 95 8.20 13.96 -11.88
N GLU A 96 7.31 14.91 -12.16
CA GLU A 96 7.06 16.06 -11.30
C GLU A 96 6.46 15.70 -9.93
N LEU A 97 5.86 14.53 -9.79
CA LEU A 97 5.33 14.01 -8.52
C LEU A 97 6.21 12.92 -7.89
N GLN A 98 7.27 12.48 -8.58
CA GLN A 98 8.08 11.33 -8.17
C GLN A 98 8.58 11.46 -6.73
N GLN A 99 9.25 12.57 -6.41
CA GLN A 99 9.84 12.77 -5.09
C GLN A 99 8.76 12.86 -4.00
N GLN A 100 7.68 13.60 -4.25
CA GLN A 100 6.57 13.72 -3.31
C GLN A 100 5.92 12.35 -3.02
N VAL A 101 5.76 11.51 -4.04
CA VAL A 101 5.24 10.16 -3.85
C VAL A 101 6.22 9.31 -3.06
N TYR A 102 7.52 9.41 -3.32
CA TYR A 102 8.53 8.64 -2.58
C TYR A 102 8.57 9.01 -1.10
N ASP A 103 8.51 10.29 -0.77
CA ASP A 103 8.46 10.77 0.61
C ASP A 103 7.20 10.21 1.29
N SER A 104 6.05 10.25 0.59
CA SER A 104 4.79 9.71 1.09
C SER A 104 4.78 8.17 1.23
N LEU A 105 5.49 7.44 0.36
CA LEU A 105 5.70 5.99 0.53
C LEU A 105 6.59 5.70 1.75
N GLY A 106 7.56 6.58 2.04
CA GLY A 106 8.34 6.52 3.27
C GLY A 106 7.46 6.61 4.52
N GLU A 107 6.50 7.55 4.52
CA GLU A 107 5.51 7.68 5.60
C GLU A 107 4.66 6.41 5.75
N LEU A 108 4.16 5.85 4.64
CA LEU A 108 3.38 4.61 4.66
C LEU A 108 4.21 3.43 5.18
N ARG A 109 5.47 3.30 4.78
CA ARG A 109 6.39 2.28 5.30
C ARG A 109 6.53 2.39 6.81
N ASP A 110 6.73 3.60 7.32
CA ASP A 110 6.90 3.85 8.75
C ASP A 110 5.61 3.55 9.52
N ILE A 111 4.43 3.84 8.95
CA ILE A 111 3.12 3.40 9.47
C ILE A 111 3.06 1.87 9.51
N LEU A 112 3.26 1.18 8.38
CA LEU A 112 3.16 -0.28 8.29
C LEU A 112 4.16 -1.01 9.19
N SER A 113 5.34 -0.43 9.45
CA SER A 113 6.34 -1.01 10.35
C SER A 113 5.86 -1.10 11.81
N ARG A 114 4.86 -0.31 12.19
CA ARG A 114 4.23 -0.33 13.53
C ARG A 114 3.05 -1.30 13.61
N PHE A 115 2.59 -1.82 12.47
CA PHE A 115 1.54 -2.83 12.46
C PHE A 115 2.08 -4.14 13.07
N PRO A 116 1.34 -4.83 13.97
CA PRO A 116 1.82 -6.04 14.61
C PRO A 116 1.89 -7.19 13.61
N MET A 117 2.97 -7.22 12.82
CA MET A 117 3.37 -8.37 12.02
C MET A 117 3.93 -9.38 13.00
N GLU A 118 3.12 -10.35 13.44
CA GLU A 118 3.60 -11.42 14.30
C GLU A 118 4.81 -12.08 13.63
N THR A 119 5.98 -11.92 14.24
CA THR A 119 7.13 -12.78 14.01
C THR A 119 6.70 -14.15 14.53
N GLN A 120 6.34 -15.06 13.62
CA GLN A 120 6.13 -16.45 14.04
C GLN A 120 7.42 -16.97 14.71
N PRO A 121 7.31 -17.66 15.86
CA PRO A 121 8.44 -18.29 16.53
C PRO A 121 9.07 -19.41 15.69
#